data_AF-N1UL47-F1
#
_entry.id   AF-N1UL47-F1
#
_cell.length_a   1.000
_cell.length_b   1.000
_cell.length_c   1.000
_cell.angle_alpha   90.00
_cell.angle_beta   90.00
_cell.angle_gamma   90.00
#
_symmetry.space_group_name_H-M   'P 1'
#
loop_
_entity.id
_entity.type
_entity.pdbx_description
1 polymer ?
#
loop_
_entity_poly.entity_id
_entity_poly.type
_entity_poly.pdbx_seq_one_letter_code
_entity_poly.pdbx_strand_id
1 'polypeptide(L)'
;MDKFINDAEGIHKILQSLFTRLPVVILVDNRPLPVRVAGLKDSFRIVVTLPPGTPNEQSRKLFLVHNNHRFAAFCTVELHNPSNSVELLLTSAIQVTIAQRTEKRVHIDSTSQITLTNIINQYKVRKAVGFADKKIDGIVKKHAKLLKETYPLSSIFFSDKMDNRLRLMYNFDKPIYILDRYAKSDGSRWFSISLHFSE
;
A
#
# COMPACT_ATOMS: atom_id res chain seq x y z
N MET A 1 13.53 12.73 16.00
CA MET A 1 12.78 13.94 16.39
C MET A 1 11.47 13.91 15.63
N ASP A 2 10.36 13.85 16.36
CA ASP A 2 9.03 13.74 15.75
C ASP A 2 8.59 15.12 15.27
N LYS A 3 8.17 15.22 14.01
CA LYS A 3 7.68 16.48 13.43
C LYS A 3 6.16 16.44 13.38
N PHE A 4 5.52 17.47 13.93
CA PHE A 4 4.07 17.62 13.88
C PHE A 4 3.72 18.73 12.88
N ILE A 5 2.76 18.46 12.01
CA ILE A 5 2.33 19.35 10.94
C ILE A 5 0.84 19.60 11.14
N ASN A 6 0.50 20.83 11.47
CA ASN A 6 -0.87 21.31 11.73
C ASN A 6 -1.25 22.51 10.84
N ASP A 7 -0.33 22.97 9.99
CA ASP A 7 -0.59 24.04 9.05
C ASP A 7 -1.34 23.53 7.81
N ALA A 8 -2.24 24.38 7.31
CA ALA A 8 -3.13 24.06 6.20
C ALA A 8 -2.41 23.60 4.93
N GLU A 9 -1.37 24.32 4.57
CA GLU A 9 -0.63 24.10 3.34
C GLU A 9 0.19 22.81 3.41
N GLY A 10 0.85 22.55 4.53
CA GLY A 10 1.61 21.34 4.81
C GLY A 10 0.74 20.09 4.82
N ILE A 11 -0.43 20.15 5.48
CA ILE A 11 -1.41 19.06 5.46
C ILE A 11 -1.85 18.77 4.02
N HIS A 12 -2.28 19.79 3.28
CA HIS A 12 -2.76 19.63 1.91
C HIS A 12 -1.68 18.99 1.01
N LYS A 13 -0.45 19.52 1.04
CA LYS A 13 0.67 19.00 0.24
C LYS A 13 0.94 17.53 0.55
N ILE A 14 0.92 17.13 1.82
CA ILE A 14 1.20 15.75 2.21
C ILE A 14 0.05 14.82 1.81
N LEU A 15 -1.19 15.22 2.05
CA LEU A 15 -2.37 14.45 1.63
C LEU A 15 -2.35 14.23 0.11
N GLN A 16 -2.11 15.29 -0.65
CA GLN A 16 -2.12 15.26 -2.11
C GLN A 16 -0.95 14.47 -2.68
N SER A 17 0.26 14.66 -2.18
CA SER A 17 1.46 14.03 -2.73
C SER A 17 1.67 12.59 -2.27
N LEU A 18 1.33 12.27 -1.01
CA LEU A 18 1.61 10.96 -0.42
C LEU A 18 0.35 10.11 -0.28
N PHE A 19 -0.66 10.58 0.46
CA PHE A 19 -1.82 9.74 0.82
C PHE A 19 -2.67 9.33 -0.41
N THR A 20 -2.76 10.16 -1.45
CA THR A 20 -3.50 9.77 -2.66
C THR A 20 -2.74 8.77 -3.54
N ARG A 21 -1.41 8.69 -3.41
CA ARG A 21 -0.51 7.96 -4.32
C ARG A 21 0.09 6.69 -3.72
N LEU A 22 0.26 6.66 -2.40
CA LEU A 22 0.91 5.56 -1.69
C LEU A 22 -0.11 4.67 -0.98
N PRO A 23 0.25 3.42 -0.67
CA PRO A 23 -0.58 2.56 0.16
C PRO A 23 -0.79 3.17 1.55
N VAL A 24 -2.06 3.31 1.94
CA VAL A 24 -2.49 3.82 3.25
C VAL A 24 -3.15 2.69 4.03
N VAL A 25 -2.94 2.65 5.33
CA VAL A 25 -3.53 1.67 6.23
C VAL A 25 -4.14 2.33 7.46
N ILE A 26 -5.09 1.67 8.09
CA ILE A 26 -5.54 1.93 9.47
C ILE A 26 -5.08 0.80 10.38
N LEU A 27 -5.07 1.03 11.68
CA LEU A 27 -4.86 -0.04 12.65
C LEU A 27 -6.19 -0.37 13.32
N VAL A 28 -6.62 -1.63 13.20
CA VAL A 28 -7.76 -2.19 13.92
C VAL A 28 -7.24 -3.38 14.70
N ASP A 29 -7.47 -3.41 16.02
CA ASP A 29 -6.92 -4.44 16.92
C ASP A 29 -5.40 -4.65 16.75
N ASN A 30 -4.67 -3.55 16.58
CA ASN A 30 -3.22 -3.52 16.30
C ASN A 30 -2.80 -4.21 14.99
N ARG A 31 -3.74 -4.46 14.08
CA ARG A 31 -3.48 -5.03 12.75
C ARG A 31 -3.62 -3.98 11.66
N PRO A 32 -2.66 -3.89 10.72
CA PRO A 32 -2.76 -2.97 9.60
C PRO A 32 -3.81 -3.47 8.60
N LEU A 33 -4.86 -2.69 8.41
CA LEU A 33 -5.86 -2.92 7.38
C LEU A 33 -5.71 -1.88 6.27
N PRO A 34 -5.68 -2.30 4.99
CA PRO A 34 -5.50 -1.37 3.87
C PRO A 34 -6.73 -0.47 3.71
N VAL A 35 -6.47 0.80 3.43
CA VAL A 35 -7.50 1.80 3.15
C VAL A 35 -7.36 2.28 1.73
N ARG A 36 -8.46 2.29 0.98
CA ARG A 36 -8.48 2.85 -0.37
C ARG A 36 -8.76 4.33 -0.29
N VAL A 37 -7.74 5.15 -0.56
CA VAL A 37 -7.93 6.60 -0.73
C VAL A 37 -8.56 6.86 -2.10
N ALA A 38 -9.80 7.37 -2.11
CA ALA A 38 -10.53 7.71 -3.32
C ALA A 38 -10.08 9.06 -3.89
N GLY A 39 -9.74 10.02 -3.03
CA GLY A 39 -9.27 11.34 -3.43
C GLY A 39 -9.34 12.35 -2.30
N LEU A 40 -9.09 13.61 -2.63
CA LEU A 40 -9.30 14.75 -1.72
C LEU A 40 -10.57 15.49 -2.14
N LYS A 41 -11.36 15.91 -1.16
CA LYS A 41 -12.51 16.81 -1.39
C LYS A 41 -12.06 18.27 -1.36
N ASP A 42 -11.17 18.61 -0.43
CA ASP A 42 -10.55 19.93 -0.30
C ASP A 42 -9.18 19.82 0.38
N SER A 43 -8.65 20.94 0.89
CA SER A 43 -7.32 21.01 1.49
C SER A 43 -7.10 20.07 2.69
N PHE A 44 -8.15 19.74 3.43
CA PHE A 44 -8.06 18.96 4.68
C PHE A 44 -8.87 17.68 4.64
N ARG A 45 -9.84 17.61 3.72
CA ARG A 45 -10.78 16.50 3.65
C ARG A 45 -10.32 15.44 2.66
N ILE A 46 -10.16 14.22 3.16
CA ILE A 46 -9.80 13.04 2.39
C ILE A 46 -10.99 12.07 2.35
N VAL A 47 -11.26 11.53 1.17
CA VAL A 47 -12.30 10.53 0.96
C VAL A 47 -11.64 9.15 0.93
N VAL A 48 -12.10 8.26 1.79
CA VAL A 48 -11.55 6.90 1.92
C VAL A 48 -12.64 5.84 1.83
N THR A 49 -12.28 4.66 1.36
CA THR A 49 -13.10 3.45 1.46
C THR A 49 -12.40 2.48 2.41
N LEU A 50 -13.11 2.07 3.45
CA LEU A 50 -12.60 1.14 4.46
C LEU A 50 -12.96 -0.31 4.12
N PRO A 51 -12.18 -1.29 4.59
CA PRO A 51 -12.54 -2.69 4.49
C PRO A 51 -13.87 -3.00 5.20
N PRO A 52 -14.66 -3.97 4.69
CA PRO A 52 -15.86 -4.44 5.37
C PRO A 52 -15.54 -4.92 6.79
N GLY A 53 -16.42 -4.61 7.74
CA GLY A 53 -16.25 -4.99 9.15
C GLY A 53 -15.32 -4.09 9.96
N THR A 54 -14.83 -2.99 9.36
CA THR A 54 -14.11 -1.95 10.13
C THR A 54 -15.08 -1.32 11.14
N PRO A 55 -14.75 -1.26 12.44
CA PRO A 55 -15.61 -0.65 13.46
C PRO A 55 -15.89 0.80 13.12
N ASN A 56 -17.10 1.30 13.38
CA ASN A 56 -17.41 2.72 13.19
C ASN A 56 -16.82 3.52 14.36
N GLU A 57 -15.97 4.49 14.07
CA GLU A 57 -15.27 5.32 15.05
C GLU A 57 -15.42 6.78 14.68
N GLN A 58 -15.51 7.68 15.67
CA GLN A 58 -15.59 9.13 15.41
C GLN A 58 -14.25 9.73 14.99
N SER A 59 -13.15 9.08 15.35
CA SER A 59 -11.79 9.47 14.98
C SER A 59 -11.09 8.32 14.28
N ARG A 60 -10.26 8.67 13.30
CA ARG A 60 -9.48 7.73 12.49
C ARG A 60 -8.03 8.16 12.47
N LYS A 61 -7.14 7.18 12.39
CA LYS A 61 -5.72 7.42 12.19
C LYS A 61 -5.25 6.69 10.95
N LEU A 62 -4.93 7.45 9.91
CA LEU A 62 -4.38 6.91 8.67
C LEU A 62 -2.86 6.86 8.76
N PHE A 63 -2.28 5.76 8.29
CA PHE A 63 -0.85 5.55 8.30
C PHE A 63 -0.33 5.28 6.90
N LEU A 64 0.83 5.86 6.60
CA LEU A 64 1.65 5.47 5.46
C LEU A 64 3.13 5.51 5.84
N VAL A 65 3.95 4.76 5.11
CA VAL A 65 5.40 4.77 5.26
C VAL A 65 6.03 5.19 3.94
N HIS A 66 6.84 6.24 3.99
CA HIS A 66 7.57 6.74 2.83
C HIS A 66 8.94 7.25 3.24
N ASN A 67 9.99 6.90 2.48
CA ASN A 67 11.38 7.33 2.71
C ASN A 67 11.85 7.20 4.17
N ASN A 68 11.64 6.03 4.79
CA ASN A 68 11.98 5.75 6.19
C ASN A 68 11.25 6.61 7.23
N HIS A 69 10.20 7.33 6.82
CA HIS A 69 9.32 8.06 7.71
C HIS A 69 7.94 7.42 7.73
N ARG A 70 7.38 7.32 8.94
CA ARG A 70 5.99 6.97 9.15
C ARG A 70 5.20 8.26 9.29
N PHE A 71 4.19 8.40 8.46
CA PHE A 71 3.24 9.50 8.53
C PHE A 71 1.97 8.97 9.17
N ALA A 72 1.48 9.69 10.16
CA ALA A 72 0.26 9.40 10.88
C ALA A 72 -0.65 10.62 10.76
N ALA A 73 -1.67 10.52 9.92
CA ALA A 73 -2.70 11.55 9.80
C ALA A 73 -3.81 11.28 10.81
N PHE A 74 -4.10 12.28 11.64
CA PHE A 74 -5.19 12.26 12.60
C PHE A 74 -6.41 12.88 11.95
N CYS A 75 -7.50 12.13 11.93
CA CYS A 75 -8.69 12.52 11.22
C CYS A 75 -9.95 12.37 12.10
N THR A 76 -10.92 13.23 11.87
CA THR A 76 -12.28 13.11 12.41
C THR A 76 -13.21 12.66 11.29
N VAL A 77 -14.11 11.72 11.57
CA VAL A 77 -15.12 11.27 10.60
C VAL A 77 -16.24 12.32 10.54
N GLU A 78 -16.39 12.99 9.40
CA GLU A 78 -17.49 13.94 9.17
C GLU A 78 -18.73 13.25 8.59
N LEU A 79 -18.53 12.32 7.65
CA LEU A 79 -19.59 11.56 7.01
C LEU A 79 -19.18 10.10 6.86
N HIS A 80 -20.09 9.19 7.14
CA HIS A 80 -19.93 7.76 6.93
C HIS A 80 -21.12 7.24 6.12
N ASN A 81 -20.85 6.54 5.02
CA ASN A 81 -21.86 5.86 4.24
C ASN A 81 -21.82 4.35 4.52
N PRO A 82 -22.82 3.79 5.23
CA PRO A 82 -22.84 2.38 5.62
C PRO A 82 -22.91 1.42 4.42
N SER A 83 -23.50 1.85 3.30
CA SER A 83 -23.75 0.97 2.15
C SER A 83 -22.49 0.56 1.38
N ASN A 84 -21.47 1.42 1.39
CA ASN A 84 -20.24 1.24 0.62
C ASN A 84 -18.96 1.47 1.44
N SER A 85 -19.10 1.64 2.77
CA SER A 85 -18.00 1.89 3.70
C SER A 85 -17.10 3.07 3.32
N VAL A 86 -17.69 4.08 2.65
CA VAL A 86 -17.00 5.31 2.30
C VAL A 86 -17.11 6.30 3.45
N GLU A 87 -15.98 6.87 3.85
CA GLU A 87 -15.88 7.90 4.87
C GLU A 87 -15.27 9.18 4.30
N LEU A 88 -15.84 10.32 4.69
CA LEU A 88 -15.24 11.64 4.56
C LEU A 88 -14.54 11.99 5.86
N LEU A 89 -13.23 12.18 5.77
CA LEU A 89 -12.37 12.41 6.91
C LEU A 89 -11.80 13.82 6.87
N LEU A 90 -11.96 14.57 7.95
CA LEU A 90 -11.30 15.86 8.15
C LEU A 90 -9.96 15.64 8.84
N THR A 91 -8.86 15.98 8.19
CA THR A 91 -7.50 15.83 8.73
C THR A 91 -7.13 17.03 9.58
N SER A 92 -6.90 16.82 10.87
CA SER A 92 -6.53 17.88 11.81
C SER A 92 -5.01 18.08 11.91
N ALA A 93 -4.24 17.00 11.80
CA ALA A 93 -2.79 17.05 11.87
C ALA A 93 -2.12 15.81 11.26
N ILE A 94 -0.85 15.95 10.94
CA ILE A 94 0.02 14.86 10.49
C ILE A 94 1.28 14.82 11.35
N GLN A 95 1.49 13.70 12.02
CA GLN A 95 2.74 13.42 12.72
C GLN A 95 3.67 12.61 11.80
N VAL A 96 4.90 13.07 11.68
CA VAL A 96 5.97 12.42 10.94
C VAL A 96 6.99 11.91 11.95
N THR A 97 7.14 10.59 12.01
CA THR A 97 8.13 9.92 12.86
C THR A 97 9.08 9.09 12.00
N ILE A 98 10.22 8.71 12.56
CA ILE A 98 11.09 7.75 11.87
C ILE A 98 10.39 6.39 11.90
N ALA A 99 10.27 5.74 10.74
CA ALA A 99 9.71 4.42 10.63
C ALA A 99 10.67 3.40 11.25
N GLN A 100 10.49 3.11 12.53
CA GLN A 100 11.18 2.01 13.19
C GLN A 100 10.46 0.71 12.87
N ARG A 101 11.24 -0.32 12.53
CA ARG A 101 10.72 -1.67 12.33
C ARG A 101 10.25 -2.23 13.68
N THR A 102 9.03 -2.76 13.70
CA THR A 102 8.47 -3.48 14.85
C THR A 102 8.97 -4.92 14.92
N GLU A 103 9.47 -5.48 13.81
CA GLU A 103 9.89 -6.87 13.72
C GLU A 103 11.39 -7.00 13.43
N LYS A 104 12.03 -7.96 14.10
CA LYS A 104 13.43 -8.34 13.84
C LYS A 104 13.52 -8.99 12.46
N ARG A 105 14.54 -8.60 11.69
CA ARG A 105 14.90 -9.33 10.46
C ARG A 105 15.34 -10.72 10.86
N VAL A 106 14.72 -11.74 10.27
CA VAL A 106 15.23 -13.11 10.36
C VAL A 106 16.40 -13.18 9.37
N HIS A 107 17.61 -13.35 9.90
CA HIS A 107 18.75 -13.66 9.06
C HIS A 107 18.62 -15.13 8.66
N ILE A 108 18.65 -15.37 7.35
CA ILE A 108 18.68 -16.74 6.84
C ILE A 108 20.13 -17.01 6.49
N ASP A 109 20.68 -18.11 7.02
CA ASP A 109 22.04 -18.53 6.74
C ASP A 109 22.19 -18.87 5.26
N SER A 110 23.31 -18.47 4.66
CA SER A 110 23.61 -18.63 3.23
C SER A 110 23.63 -20.09 2.73
N THR A 111 23.58 -21.06 3.63
CA THR A 111 23.46 -22.50 3.35
C THR A 111 22.01 -22.97 3.20
N SER A 112 21.03 -22.14 3.57
CA SER A 112 19.62 -22.52 3.56
C SER A 112 18.96 -22.12 2.24
N GLN A 113 18.56 -23.10 1.43
CA GLN A 113 17.84 -22.84 0.18
C GLN A 113 16.38 -22.43 0.49
N ILE A 114 16.08 -21.14 0.37
CA ILE A 114 14.71 -20.64 0.49
C ILE A 114 13.97 -20.97 -0.81
N THR A 115 13.16 -22.02 -0.79
CA THR A 115 12.30 -22.36 -1.92
C THR A 115 10.96 -21.64 -1.76
N LEU A 116 10.85 -20.46 -2.37
CA LEU A 116 9.58 -19.75 -2.47
C LEU A 116 8.71 -20.44 -3.55
N THR A 117 7.83 -21.33 -3.13
CA THR A 117 6.80 -21.89 -4.01
C THR A 117 5.57 -21.00 -3.99
N ASN A 118 4.79 -20.97 -5.09
CA ASN A 118 3.55 -20.19 -5.19
C ASN A 118 3.70 -18.67 -4.98
N ILE A 119 4.75 -18.04 -5.53
CA ILE A 119 4.77 -16.57 -5.64
C ILE A 119 3.68 -16.14 -6.63
N ILE A 120 2.56 -15.70 -6.07
CA ILE A 120 1.47 -15.06 -6.82
C ILE A 120 1.90 -13.61 -7.08
N ASN A 121 2.62 -13.39 -8.18
CA ASN A 121 2.95 -12.06 -8.66
C ASN A 121 1.66 -11.38 -9.16
N GLN A 122 1.37 -10.16 -8.70
CA GLN A 122 0.24 -9.35 -9.18
C GLN A 122 0.17 -9.25 -10.71
N TYR A 123 1.33 -9.26 -11.39
CA TYR A 123 1.41 -9.35 -12.85
C TYR A 123 0.82 -10.65 -13.40
N LYS A 124 1.22 -11.80 -12.85
CA LYS A 124 0.70 -13.12 -13.27
C LYS A 124 -0.79 -13.25 -12.96
N VAL A 125 -1.24 -12.68 -11.84
CA VAL A 125 -2.66 -12.60 -11.51
C VAL A 125 -3.40 -11.80 -12.58
N ARG A 126 -3.01 -10.56 -12.86
CA ARG A 126 -3.71 -9.74 -13.87
C ARG A 126 -3.65 -10.34 -15.28
N LYS A 127 -2.56 -10.97 -15.69
CA LYS A 127 -2.46 -11.64 -17.00
C LYS A 127 -3.35 -12.89 -17.09
N ALA A 128 -3.45 -13.66 -16.00
CA ALA A 128 -4.40 -14.78 -15.90
C ALA A 128 -5.87 -14.31 -15.76
N VAL A 129 -6.06 -13.13 -15.17
CA VAL A 129 -7.37 -12.48 -14.93
C VAL A 129 -7.89 -11.73 -16.17
N GLY A 130 -7.01 -11.22 -17.04
CA GLY A 130 -7.39 -10.44 -18.22
C GLY A 130 -8.17 -11.20 -19.31
N PHE A 131 -8.40 -12.51 -19.16
CA PHE A 131 -9.09 -13.33 -20.17
C PHE A 131 -10.51 -13.77 -19.80
N ALA A 132 -11.03 -13.51 -18.59
CA ALA A 132 -12.34 -14.04 -18.20
C ALA A 132 -13.07 -13.26 -17.09
N ASP A 133 -13.47 -12.03 -17.37
CA ASP A 133 -14.11 -11.07 -16.43
C ASP A 133 -15.37 -11.56 -15.67
N LYS A 134 -15.89 -12.77 -15.91
CA LYS A 134 -17.00 -13.35 -15.12
C LYS A 134 -16.66 -14.62 -14.32
N LYS A 135 -15.51 -15.27 -14.57
CA LYS A 135 -15.10 -16.50 -13.84
C LYS A 135 -14.16 -16.24 -12.66
N ILE A 136 -13.52 -15.08 -12.63
CA ILE A 136 -12.44 -14.75 -11.69
C ILE A 136 -12.97 -14.44 -10.30
N ASP A 137 -14.08 -13.74 -10.18
CA ASP A 137 -14.72 -13.54 -8.87
C ASP A 137 -15.03 -14.87 -8.18
N GLY A 138 -15.43 -15.89 -8.95
CA GLY A 138 -15.66 -17.24 -8.43
C GLY A 138 -14.38 -17.90 -7.92
N ILE A 139 -13.28 -17.79 -8.69
CA ILE A 139 -11.98 -18.37 -8.33
C ILE A 139 -11.39 -17.65 -7.11
N VAL A 140 -11.42 -16.31 -7.10
CA VAL A 140 -10.94 -15.49 -5.99
C VAL A 140 -11.75 -15.77 -4.73
N LYS A 141 -13.09 -15.83 -4.81
CA LYS A 141 -13.93 -16.20 -3.67
C LYS A 141 -13.63 -17.61 -3.16
N LYS A 142 -13.42 -18.58 -4.06
CA LYS A 142 -13.07 -19.96 -3.71
C LYS A 142 -11.76 -20.04 -2.94
N HIS A 143 -10.70 -19.38 -3.43
CA HIS A 143 -9.40 -19.40 -2.76
C HIS A 143 -9.39 -18.54 -1.49
N ALA A 144 -10.10 -17.41 -1.46
CA ALA A 144 -10.28 -16.62 -0.25
C ALA A 144 -11.00 -17.41 0.85
N LYS A 145 -12.00 -18.22 0.49
CA LYS A 145 -12.68 -19.12 1.42
C LYS A 145 -11.72 -20.16 2.00
N LEU A 146 -10.97 -20.85 1.14
CA LEU A 146 -10.00 -21.88 1.56
C LEU A 146 -8.90 -21.31 2.48
N LEU A 147 -8.42 -20.10 2.14
CA LEU A 147 -7.42 -19.39 2.94
C LEU A 147 -7.99 -19.00 4.32
N LYS A 148 -9.24 -18.55 4.38
CA LYS A 148 -9.92 -18.16 5.63
C LYS A 148 -10.27 -19.36 6.51
N GLU A 149 -10.60 -20.51 5.92
CA GLU A 149 -10.82 -21.77 6.64
C GLU A 149 -9.52 -22.28 7.29
N THR A 150 -8.40 -22.18 6.57
CA THR A 150 -7.09 -22.65 7.07
C THR A 150 -6.43 -21.63 8.01
N TYR A 151 -6.59 -20.34 7.72
CA TYR A 151 -6.01 -19.22 8.45
C TYR A 151 -7.11 -18.18 8.73
N PRO A 152 -7.83 -18.29 9.86
CA PRO A 152 -9.00 -17.44 10.17
C PRO A 152 -8.72 -15.94 10.20
N LEU A 153 -7.44 -15.57 10.38
CA LEU A 153 -6.96 -14.20 10.50
C LEU A 153 -6.45 -13.62 9.17
N SER A 154 -6.49 -14.40 8.09
CA SER A 154 -6.01 -13.98 6.77
C SER A 154 -7.09 -13.21 5.98
N SER A 155 -6.65 -12.23 5.19
CA SER A 155 -7.52 -11.45 4.29
C SER A 155 -6.80 -11.20 2.97
N ILE A 156 -7.56 -11.30 1.86
CA ILE A 156 -7.05 -11.08 0.49
C ILE A 156 -7.56 -9.73 0.02
N PHE A 157 -6.65 -8.86 -0.42
CA PHE A 157 -6.97 -7.54 -0.97
C PHE A 157 -6.32 -7.35 -2.33
N PHE A 158 -7.07 -6.74 -3.25
CA PHE A 158 -6.56 -6.30 -4.54
C PHE A 158 -6.42 -4.77 -4.51
N SER A 159 -5.18 -4.29 -4.56
CA SER A 159 -4.88 -2.86 -4.74
C SER A 159 -4.50 -2.63 -6.19
N ASP A 160 -5.33 -1.86 -6.91
CA ASP A 160 -5.05 -1.46 -8.29
C ASP A 160 -4.05 -0.29 -8.36
N LYS A 161 -3.77 0.37 -7.22
CA LYS A 161 -2.77 1.43 -7.14
C LYS A 161 -1.39 0.81 -7.03
N MET A 162 -0.74 0.69 -8.18
CA MET A 162 0.67 0.32 -8.30
C MET A 162 1.55 1.54 -8.02
N ASP A 163 2.61 1.35 -7.23
CA ASP A 163 3.64 2.38 -7.13
C ASP A 163 4.32 2.60 -8.50
N ASN A 164 5.09 3.68 -8.65
CA ASN A 164 5.71 4.00 -9.94
C ASN A 164 6.61 2.87 -10.46
N ARG A 165 7.21 2.06 -9.59
CA ARG A 165 8.11 0.98 -9.97
C ARG A 165 7.34 -0.23 -10.49
N LEU A 166 6.27 -0.62 -9.80
CA LEU A 166 5.32 -1.63 -10.26
C LEU A 166 4.65 -1.22 -11.58
N ARG A 167 4.37 0.07 -11.76
CA ARG A 167 3.90 0.63 -13.06
C ARG A 167 4.95 0.50 -14.16
N LEU A 168 6.23 0.77 -13.86
CA LEU A 168 7.33 0.61 -14.83
C LEU A 168 7.55 -0.87 -15.18
N MET A 169 7.54 -1.76 -14.19
CA MET A 169 7.63 -3.21 -14.39
C MET A 169 6.47 -3.70 -15.26
N TYR A 170 5.28 -3.16 -15.07
CA TYR A 170 4.10 -3.48 -15.88
C TYR A 170 4.21 -2.97 -17.33
N ASN A 171 4.59 -1.71 -17.53
CA ASN A 171 4.64 -1.10 -18.86
C ASN A 171 5.78 -1.65 -19.74
N PHE A 172 6.89 -2.03 -19.12
CA PHE A 172 8.11 -2.42 -19.84
C PHE A 172 8.43 -3.91 -19.75
N ASP A 173 7.62 -4.69 -19.03
CA ASP A 173 7.80 -6.14 -18.80
C ASP A 173 9.21 -6.51 -18.28
N LYS A 174 9.83 -5.60 -17.53
CA LYS A 174 11.19 -5.78 -16.99
C LYS A 174 11.14 -5.92 -15.47
N PRO A 175 11.69 -7.02 -14.89
CA PRO A 175 11.76 -7.16 -13.44
C PRO A 175 12.62 -6.04 -12.86
N ILE A 176 12.07 -5.29 -11.92
CA ILE A 176 12.83 -4.25 -11.22
C ILE A 176 13.45 -4.88 -9.98
N TYR A 177 14.76 -5.08 -10.02
CA TYR A 177 15.52 -5.46 -8.84
C TYR A 177 15.60 -4.28 -7.88
N ILE A 178 15.14 -4.46 -6.65
CA ILE A 178 15.30 -3.45 -5.61
C ILE A 178 16.68 -3.67 -5.01
N LEU A 179 17.66 -2.88 -5.47
CA LEU A 179 18.99 -2.82 -4.85
C LEU A 179 18.86 -2.38 -3.40
N ASP A 180 19.83 -2.79 -2.59
CA ASP A 180 19.86 -2.43 -1.19
C ASP A 180 19.95 -0.90 -1.03
N ARG A 181 18.91 -0.29 -0.46
CA ARG A 181 18.82 1.17 -0.27
C ARG A 181 19.83 1.71 0.75
N TYR A 182 20.58 0.83 1.41
CA TYR A 182 21.67 1.18 2.33
C TYR A 182 23.04 1.25 1.64
N ALA A 183 23.20 0.69 0.44
CA ALA A 183 24.47 0.70 -0.28
C ALA A 183 24.73 2.07 -0.93
N LYS A 184 25.65 2.85 -0.37
CA LYS A 184 26.06 4.16 -0.91
C LYS A 184 26.69 4.07 -2.32
N SER A 185 27.16 2.89 -2.72
CA SER A 185 27.76 2.62 -4.04
C SER A 185 26.76 2.46 -5.17
N ASP A 186 25.51 2.13 -4.85
CA ASP A 186 24.56 1.60 -5.84
C ASP A 186 23.65 2.69 -6.43
N GLY A 187 23.77 3.92 -5.95
CA GLY A 187 22.99 5.08 -6.39
C GLY A 187 23.55 5.84 -7.58
N SER A 188 24.76 5.53 -8.07
CA SER A 188 25.47 6.34 -9.08
C SER A 188 25.66 5.71 -10.45
N ARG A 189 25.29 4.44 -10.67
CA ARG A 189 25.23 3.90 -12.05
C ARG A 189 23.89 4.24 -12.68
N TRP A 190 23.92 5.30 -13.48
CA TRP A 190 22.92 5.63 -14.46
C TRP A 190 22.39 4.36 -15.15
N PHE A 191 21.07 4.27 -15.29
CA PHE A 191 20.43 3.33 -16.19
C PHE A 191 20.94 3.58 -17.61
N SER A 192 21.97 2.84 -18.06
CA SER A 192 22.26 2.71 -19.48
C SER A 192 21.34 1.64 -20.04
N ILE A 193 20.26 2.08 -20.70
CA ILE A 193 19.50 1.21 -21.59
C ILE A 193 20.33 1.10 -22.87
N SER A 194 21.11 0.03 -22.99
CA SER A 194 21.69 -0.36 -24.29
C SER A 194 20.58 -0.98 -25.14
N LEU A 195 20.08 -0.22 -26.11
CA LEU A 195 19.26 -0.74 -27.19
C LEU A 195 20.21 -1.34 -28.23
N HIS A 196 20.30 -2.67 -28.30
CA HIS A 196 20.83 -3.34 -29.47
C HIS A 196 19.72 -3.42 -30.51
N PHE A 197 19.89 -2.70 -31.61
CA PHE A 197 19.17 -2.97 -32.84
C PHE A 197 20.01 -3.97 -33.63
N SER A 198 19.44 -5.13 -33.96
CA SER A 198 20.01 -5.97 -35.03
C SER A 198 19.52 -5.42 -36.37
N GLU A 199 20.44 -5.27 -37.32
CA GLU A 199 20.11 -5.07 -38.74
C GLU A 199 19.32 -6.26 -39.30
#